data_AF-A0A2S0MJ86-F1
#
_entry.id   AF-A0A2S0MJ86-F1
#
_cell.length_a   1.000
_cell.length_b   1.000
_cell.length_c   1.000
_cell.angle_alpha   90.00
_cell.angle_beta   90.00
_cell.angle_gamma   90.00
#
_symmetry.space_group_name_H-M   'P 1'
#
loop_
_entity.id
_entity.type
_entity.pdbx_description
1 polymer ?
#
loop_
_entity_poly.entity_id
_entity_poly.type
_entity_poly.pdbx_seq_one_letter_code
_entity_poly.pdbx_strand_id
1 'polypeptide(L)'
;MPATRENLTAALARADESSRAARVERIEWLAQHYFHPGAVMGELAVLHMLEEARLCFVSGHFVGALLLATSFIEQTLSEELENVVSAQKRRTFELMIKVGRKHLQLPSDLFDRTDRLRLLRNPFTHRKAPDHPEAFGTRFQATKAHPATILEADAKLAMEVMYEWFRRTLRSA
;
A
#
# COMPACT_ATOMS: atom_id res chain seq x y z
N MET A 1 7.53 12.47 -33.45
CA MET A 1 7.07 11.32 -34.26
C MET A 1 5.55 11.28 -34.26
N PRO A 2 4.89 10.98 -35.39
CA PRO A 2 3.43 10.86 -35.44
C PRO A 2 2.95 9.65 -34.62
N ALA A 3 1.81 9.79 -33.93
CA ALA A 3 1.20 8.76 -33.09
C ALA A 3 0.43 7.70 -33.92
N THR A 4 1.14 7.02 -34.83
CA THR A 4 0.58 5.90 -35.59
C THR A 4 0.55 4.63 -34.74
N ARG A 5 -0.37 3.70 -35.06
CA ARG A 5 -0.49 2.42 -34.34
C ARG A 5 0.85 1.66 -34.28
N GLU A 6 1.59 1.66 -35.39
CA GLU A 6 2.91 1.02 -35.50
C GLU A 6 3.92 1.65 -34.52
N ASN A 7 4.03 2.99 -34.53
CA ASN A 7 4.93 3.72 -33.64
C ASN A 7 4.58 3.51 -32.17
N LEU A 8 3.28 3.51 -31.84
CA LEU A 8 2.80 3.26 -30.48
C LEU A 8 3.13 1.82 -30.02
N THR A 9 2.92 0.83 -30.88
CA THR A 9 3.24 -0.58 -30.57
C THR A 9 4.74 -0.76 -30.32
N ALA A 10 5.59 -0.18 -31.17
CA ALA A 10 7.04 -0.23 -30.99
C ALA A 10 7.49 0.52 -29.73
N ALA A 11 6.84 1.64 -29.38
CA ALA A 11 7.13 2.39 -28.16
C ALA A 11 6.76 1.59 -26.90
N LEU A 12 5.59 0.95 -26.89
CA LEU A 12 5.16 0.09 -25.80
C LEU A 12 6.09 -1.10 -25.63
N ALA A 13 6.47 -1.79 -26.72
CA ALA A 13 7.41 -2.92 -26.65
C ALA A 13 8.75 -2.54 -25.99
N ARG A 14 9.29 -1.35 -26.30
CA ARG A 14 10.52 -0.85 -25.66
C ARG A 14 10.33 -0.55 -24.17
N ALA A 15 9.19 0.04 -23.80
CA ALA A 15 8.88 0.32 -22.40
C ALA A 15 8.64 -0.97 -21.59
N ASP A 16 8.03 -1.99 -22.21
CA ASP A 16 7.84 -3.30 -21.61
C ASP A 16 9.16 -4.01 -21.36
N GLU A 17 10.07 -3.97 -22.35
CA GLU A 17 11.40 -4.55 -22.24
C GLU A 17 12.20 -3.88 -21.12
N SER A 18 12.23 -2.54 -21.10
CA SER A 18 13.03 -1.78 -20.11
C SER A 18 12.55 -1.95 -18.67
N SER A 19 11.26 -2.24 -18.47
CA SER A 19 10.67 -2.46 -17.14
C SER A 19 10.64 -3.92 -16.70
N ARG A 20 10.90 -4.88 -17.60
CA ARG A 20 10.69 -6.32 -17.33
C ARG A 20 11.52 -6.82 -16.14
N ALA A 21 12.83 -6.54 -16.12
CA ALA A 21 13.70 -7.02 -15.05
C ALA A 21 13.26 -6.51 -13.67
N ALA A 22 12.97 -5.21 -13.56
CA ALA A 22 12.47 -4.61 -12.32
C ALA A 22 11.11 -5.19 -11.89
N ARG A 23 10.22 -5.51 -12.84
CA ARG A 23 8.95 -6.20 -12.53
C ARG A 23 9.19 -7.60 -11.95
N VAL A 24 10.15 -8.36 -12.51
CA VAL A 24 10.52 -9.69 -12.00
C VAL A 24 11.02 -9.58 -10.56
N GLU A 25 11.98 -8.69 -10.29
CA GLU A 25 12.51 -8.50 -8.93
C GLU A 25 11.41 -8.15 -7.91
N ARG A 26 10.44 -7.33 -8.31
CA ARG A 26 9.29 -6.99 -7.46
C ARG A 26 8.34 -8.15 -7.24
N ILE A 27 8.10 -8.97 -8.25
CA ILE A 27 7.30 -10.19 -8.12
C ILE A 27 7.98 -11.18 -7.18
N GLU A 28 9.29 -11.39 -7.32
CA GLU A 28 10.08 -12.25 -6.43
C GLU A 28 10.05 -11.74 -4.99
N TRP A 29 10.20 -10.43 -4.80
CA TRP A 29 10.08 -9.81 -3.47
C TRP A 29 8.67 -9.99 -2.89
N LEU A 30 7.62 -9.73 -3.67
CA LEU A 30 6.23 -9.91 -3.21
C LEU A 30 5.90 -11.36 -2.84
N ALA A 31 6.45 -12.33 -3.55
CA ALA A 31 6.21 -13.75 -3.28
C ALA A 31 6.68 -14.19 -1.88
N GLN A 32 7.54 -13.42 -1.22
CA GLN A 32 7.96 -13.66 0.16
C GLN A 32 6.89 -13.26 1.19
N HIS A 33 5.96 -12.40 0.81
CA HIS A 33 4.90 -11.84 1.67
C HIS A 33 3.50 -12.35 1.29
N TYR A 34 3.31 -12.65 0.01
CA TYR A 34 2.08 -13.20 -0.51
C TYR A 34 1.91 -14.65 -0.06
N PHE A 35 0.69 -15.00 0.35
CA PHE A 35 0.27 -16.39 0.48
C PHE A 35 -0.93 -16.61 -0.45
N HIS A 36 -1.07 -17.80 -1.02
CA HIS A 36 -2.24 -18.19 -1.81
C HIS A 36 -3.29 -18.79 -0.86
N PRO A 37 -4.26 -18.00 -0.35
CA PRO A 37 -5.45 -18.61 0.22
C PRO A 37 -6.21 -19.37 -0.88
N GLY A 38 -6.99 -20.37 -0.49
CA GLY A 38 -7.97 -21.00 -1.37
C GLY A 38 -9.12 -20.02 -1.69
N ALA A 39 -10.35 -20.41 -1.39
CA ALA A 39 -11.47 -19.46 -1.49
C ALA A 39 -11.35 -18.39 -0.39
N VAL A 40 -11.37 -17.12 -0.80
CA VAL A 40 -11.38 -15.96 0.10
C VAL A 40 -12.77 -15.35 0.08
N MET A 41 -13.37 -15.17 1.25
CA MET A 41 -14.59 -14.39 1.41
C MET A 41 -14.23 -12.99 1.91
N GLY A 42 -14.83 -11.95 1.32
CA GLY A 42 -14.61 -10.57 1.71
C GLY A 42 -15.40 -9.60 0.83
N GLU A 43 -15.43 -8.34 1.23
CA GLU A 43 -16.05 -7.28 0.43
C GLU A 43 -15.30 -7.13 -0.91
N LEU A 44 -16.05 -7.16 -2.02
CA LEU A 44 -15.49 -7.16 -3.37
C LEU A 44 -14.57 -5.95 -3.62
N ALA A 45 -14.96 -4.76 -3.16
CA ALA A 45 -14.14 -3.56 -3.30
C ALA A 45 -12.80 -3.68 -2.55
N VAL A 46 -12.82 -4.27 -1.35
CA VAL A 46 -11.62 -4.49 -0.54
C VAL A 46 -10.68 -5.50 -1.22
N LEU A 47 -11.22 -6.60 -1.74
CA LEU A 47 -10.43 -7.58 -2.48
C LEU A 47 -9.84 -7.01 -3.78
N HIS A 48 -10.57 -6.14 -4.50
CA HIS A 48 -10.02 -5.45 -5.67
C HIS A 48 -8.91 -4.47 -5.31
N MET A 49 -9.01 -3.73 -4.19
CA MET A 49 -7.91 -2.85 -3.74
C MET A 49 -6.63 -3.63 -3.46
N LEU A 50 -6.73 -4.83 -2.86
CA LEU A 50 -5.59 -5.72 -2.62
C LEU A 50 -4.87 -6.06 -3.95
N GLU A 51 -5.64 -6.44 -4.98
CA GLU A 51 -5.09 -6.83 -6.27
C GLU A 51 -4.53 -5.62 -7.04
N GLU A 52 -5.23 -4.48 -7.05
CA GLU A 52 -4.73 -3.27 -7.69
C GLU A 52 -3.47 -2.73 -7.02
N ALA A 53 -3.37 -2.79 -5.68
CA ALA A 53 -2.15 -2.43 -4.95
C ALA A 53 -0.96 -3.27 -5.43
N ARG A 54 -1.17 -4.58 -5.60
CA ARG A 54 -0.17 -5.52 -6.14
C ARG A 54 0.26 -5.15 -7.56
N LEU A 55 -0.70 -4.88 -8.45
CA LEU A 55 -0.41 -4.47 -9.83
C LEU A 55 0.35 -3.15 -9.89
N CYS A 56 -0.03 -2.18 -9.06
CA CYS A 56 0.69 -0.92 -8.93
C CYS A 56 2.13 -1.14 -8.46
N PHE A 57 2.35 -1.98 -7.45
CA PHE A 57 3.68 -2.26 -6.93
C PHE A 57 4.57 -2.90 -8.00
N VAL A 58 4.10 -3.98 -8.64
CA VAL A 58 4.84 -4.67 -9.70
C VAL A 58 5.21 -3.69 -10.81
N SER A 59 4.25 -2.88 -11.27
CA SER A 59 4.42 -1.93 -12.37
C SER A 59 5.25 -0.69 -12.01
N GLY A 60 5.70 -0.53 -10.75
CA GLY A 60 6.48 0.62 -10.30
C GLY A 60 5.66 1.89 -10.02
N HIS A 61 4.34 1.77 -9.93
CA HIS A 61 3.43 2.84 -9.53
C HIS A 61 3.32 2.91 -8.01
N PHE A 62 4.44 3.22 -7.35
CA PHE A 62 4.61 3.09 -5.91
C PHE A 62 3.67 3.94 -5.05
N VAL A 63 3.34 5.16 -5.49
CA VAL A 63 2.33 5.98 -4.80
C VAL A 63 0.96 5.30 -4.87
N GLY A 64 0.59 4.74 -6.02
CA GLY A 64 -0.66 3.98 -6.17
C GLY A 64 -0.70 2.76 -5.24
N ALA A 65 0.40 2.01 -5.18
CA ALA A 65 0.54 0.86 -4.27
C ALA A 65 0.38 1.28 -2.80
N LEU A 66 1.06 2.36 -2.38
CA LEU A 66 0.95 2.91 -1.03
C LEU A 66 -0.50 3.31 -0.71
N LEU A 67 -1.15 4.06 -1.60
CA LEU A 67 -2.51 4.54 -1.38
C LEU A 67 -3.50 3.38 -1.26
N LEU A 68 -3.51 2.45 -2.22
CA LEU A 68 -4.44 1.31 -2.24
C LEU A 68 -4.19 0.36 -1.07
N ALA A 69 -2.93 0.08 -0.73
CA ALA A 69 -2.59 -0.72 0.44
C ALA A 69 -3.09 -0.07 1.74
N THR A 70 -2.90 1.23 1.91
CA THR A 70 -3.43 1.92 3.10
C THR A 70 -4.96 1.94 3.15
N SER A 71 -5.64 2.08 2.00
CA SER A 71 -7.11 2.00 1.93
C SER A 71 -7.63 0.62 2.28
N PHE A 72 -6.98 -0.45 1.79
CA PHE A 72 -7.29 -1.83 2.17
C PHE A 72 -7.19 -2.02 3.68
N ILE A 73 -6.07 -1.59 4.28
CA ILE A 73 -5.83 -1.70 5.72
C ILE A 73 -6.88 -0.90 6.50
N GLU A 74 -7.19 0.32 6.07
CA GLU A 74 -8.16 1.20 6.72
C GLU A 74 -9.56 0.58 6.74
N GLN A 75 -10.02 0.01 5.62
CA GLN A 75 -11.32 -0.67 5.56
C GLN A 75 -11.34 -1.94 6.41
N THR A 76 -10.31 -2.77 6.29
CA THR A 76 -10.18 -4.01 7.07
C THR A 76 -10.20 -3.71 8.57
N LEU A 77 -9.44 -2.71 9.01
CA LEU A 77 -9.41 -2.30 10.41
C LEU A 77 -10.76 -1.71 10.86
N SER A 78 -11.46 -0.96 10.01
CA SER A 78 -12.80 -0.45 10.30
C SER A 78 -13.81 -1.58 10.53
N GLU A 79 -13.77 -2.62 9.69
CA GLU A 79 -14.61 -3.82 9.81
C GLU A 79 -14.34 -4.56 11.13
N GLU A 80 -13.07 -4.86 11.44
CA GLU A 80 -12.69 -5.54 12.68
C GLU A 80 -13.09 -4.76 13.94
N LEU A 81 -13.28 -3.45 13.82
CA LEU A 81 -13.70 -2.57 14.92
C LEU A 81 -15.22 -2.33 14.96
N GLU A 82 -15.99 -2.73 13.95
CA GLU A 82 -17.39 -2.32 13.77
C GLU A 82 -18.27 -2.66 14.96
N ASN A 83 -18.11 -3.86 15.52
CA ASN A 83 -18.85 -4.37 16.67
C ASN A 83 -18.09 -4.24 18.00
N VAL A 84 -16.92 -3.60 17.99
CA VAL A 84 -16.02 -3.50 19.15
C VAL A 84 -16.06 -2.09 19.74
N VAL A 85 -16.20 -1.07 18.90
CA VAL A 85 -16.20 0.34 19.32
C VAL A 85 -17.25 1.15 18.57
N SER A 86 -17.66 2.29 19.15
CA SER A 86 -18.62 3.19 18.49
C SER A 86 -18.08 3.77 17.19
N ALA A 87 -18.98 4.10 16.26
CA ALA A 87 -18.63 4.70 14.96
C ALA A 87 -17.76 5.97 15.10
N GLN A 88 -17.98 6.77 16.15
CA GLN A 88 -17.17 7.96 16.42
C GLN A 88 -15.68 7.64 16.64
N LYS A 89 -15.38 6.48 17.25
CA LYS A 89 -14.00 6.01 17.46
C LYS A 89 -13.38 5.43 16.18
N ARG A 90 -14.16 5.26 15.11
CA ARG A 90 -13.72 4.78 13.78
C ARG A 90 -13.66 5.87 12.71
N ARG A 91 -13.83 7.15 13.09
CA ARG A 91 -13.95 8.27 12.13
C ARG A 91 -12.69 8.55 11.32
N THR A 92 -11.51 8.26 11.87
CA THR A 92 -10.24 8.53 11.19
C THR A 92 -9.30 7.34 11.33
N PHE A 93 -8.40 7.19 10.36
CA PHE A 93 -7.41 6.12 10.39
C PHE A 93 -6.56 6.14 11.67
N GLU A 94 -6.16 7.32 12.14
CA GLU A 94 -5.40 7.49 13.38
C GLU A 94 -6.18 6.99 14.62
N LEU A 95 -7.47 7.34 14.72
CA LEU A 95 -8.30 6.88 15.82
C LEU A 95 -8.49 5.36 15.77
N MET A 96 -8.71 4.81 14.58
CA MET A 96 -8.83 3.36 14.38
C MET A 96 -7.57 2.62 14.80
N ILE A 97 -6.38 3.08 14.44
CA ILE A 97 -5.10 2.48 14.87
C ILE A 97 -4.99 2.53 16.40
N LYS A 98 -5.31 3.67 17.02
CA LYS A 98 -5.22 3.86 18.47
C LYS A 98 -6.17 2.95 19.25
N VAL A 99 -7.41 2.79 18.79
CA VAL A 99 -8.39 1.92 19.46
C VAL A 99 -8.16 0.45 19.12
N GLY A 100 -7.77 0.15 17.88
CA GLY A 100 -7.36 -1.19 17.45
C GLY A 100 -6.29 -1.79 18.36
N ARG A 101 -5.25 -1.02 18.67
CA ARG A 101 -4.19 -1.45 19.60
C ARG A 101 -4.71 -1.85 21.00
N LYS A 102 -5.82 -1.27 21.45
CA LYS A 102 -6.39 -1.55 22.78
C LYS A 102 -7.36 -2.72 22.80
N HIS A 103 -7.99 -3.00 21.66
CA HIS A 103 -9.16 -3.87 21.61
C HIS A 103 -8.98 -5.11 20.74
N LEU A 104 -8.10 -5.07 19.72
CA LEU A 104 -7.84 -6.20 18.84
C LEU A 104 -6.64 -6.99 19.36
N GLN A 105 -6.72 -8.32 19.30
CA GLN A 105 -5.63 -9.23 19.68
C GLN A 105 -4.63 -9.39 18.52
N LEU A 106 -4.03 -8.27 18.09
CA LEU A 106 -3.02 -8.23 17.03
C LEU A 106 -1.69 -7.70 17.58
N PRO A 107 -0.55 -8.04 16.96
CA PRO A 107 0.75 -7.59 17.43
C PRO A 107 0.88 -6.06 17.46
N SER A 108 1.51 -5.51 18.50
CA SER A 108 1.71 -4.06 18.62
C SER A 108 2.53 -3.49 17.46
N ASP A 109 3.53 -4.23 16.98
CA ASP A 109 4.40 -3.80 15.88
C ASP A 109 3.63 -3.65 14.56
N LEU A 110 2.54 -4.41 14.35
CA LEU A 110 1.67 -4.24 13.19
C LEU A 110 1.00 -2.87 13.22
N PHE A 111 0.52 -2.43 14.40
CA PHE A 111 -0.06 -1.10 14.57
C PHE A 111 0.99 0.01 14.43
N ASP A 112 2.22 -0.21 14.89
CA ASP A 112 3.33 0.74 14.70
C ASP A 112 3.66 0.93 13.22
N ARG A 113 3.80 -0.17 12.47
CA ARG A 113 4.01 -0.12 11.01
C ARG A 113 2.82 0.46 10.27
N THR A 114 1.59 0.19 10.72
CA THR A 114 0.37 0.79 10.14
C THR A 114 0.32 2.29 10.34
N ASP A 115 0.70 2.79 11.53
CA ASP A 115 0.79 4.23 11.78
C ASP A 115 1.89 4.87 10.95
N ARG A 116 3.03 4.18 10.78
CA ARG A 116 4.10 4.62 9.87
C ARG A 116 3.57 4.82 8.44
N LEU A 117 2.77 3.88 7.93
CA LEU A 117 2.17 4.02 6.60
C LEU A 117 1.20 5.20 6.51
N ARG A 118 0.37 5.43 7.54
CA ARG A 118 -0.48 6.62 7.61
C ARG A 118 0.34 7.90 7.48
N LEU A 119 1.46 8.00 8.20
CA LEU A 119 2.36 9.15 8.14
C LEU A 119 3.00 9.33 6.76
N LEU A 120 3.43 8.24 6.12
CA LEU A 120 3.99 8.24 4.76
C LEU A 120 2.97 8.61 3.68
N ARG A 121 1.72 8.15 3.82
CA ARG A 121 0.63 8.41 2.89
C ARG A 121 0.11 9.84 2.98
N ASN A 122 0.09 10.42 4.19
CA ASN A 122 -0.53 11.71 4.45
C ASN A 122 -0.09 12.84 3.51
N PRO A 123 1.19 13.03 3.17
CA PRO A 123 1.63 14.06 2.23
C PRO A 123 1.11 13.88 0.79
N PHE A 124 0.69 12.67 0.40
CA PHE A 124 0.10 12.41 -0.92
C PHE A 124 -1.41 12.66 -0.96
N THR A 125 -2.11 12.55 0.18
CA THR A 125 -3.58 12.75 0.24
C THR A 125 -4.01 14.06 0.88
N HIS A 126 -3.11 14.73 1.62
CA HIS A 126 -3.40 15.97 2.31
C HIS A 126 -2.32 16.99 2.00
N ARG A 127 -2.73 18.23 1.77
CA ARG A 127 -1.78 19.35 1.66
C ARG A 127 -1.07 19.52 3.00
N LYS A 128 0.26 19.36 2.99
CA LYS A 128 1.14 19.60 4.13
C LYS A 128 1.96 20.87 3.93
N ALA A 129 2.54 21.37 5.02
CA ALA A 129 3.53 22.44 4.95
C ALA A 129 4.75 21.96 4.13
N PRO A 130 5.45 22.85 3.40
CA PRO A 130 6.58 22.48 2.55
C PRO A 130 7.74 21.77 3.27
N ASP A 131 7.90 22.03 4.57
CA ASP A 131 8.95 21.52 5.46
C ASP A 131 8.52 20.30 6.30
N HIS A 132 7.31 19.75 6.05
CA HIS A 132 6.81 18.62 6.81
C HIS A 132 7.80 17.43 6.70
N PRO A 133 8.22 16.79 7.81
CA PRO A 133 9.28 15.77 7.81
C PRO A 133 9.01 14.60 6.87
N GLU A 134 7.74 14.17 6.79
CA GLU A 134 7.33 13.05 5.93
C GLU A 134 7.06 13.44 4.48
N ALA A 135 7.06 14.74 4.14
CA ALA A 135 6.83 15.16 2.77
C ALA A 135 7.92 14.61 1.85
N PHE A 136 7.51 14.19 0.66
CA PHE A 136 8.41 13.52 -0.27
C PHE A 136 9.64 14.37 -0.64
N GLY A 137 9.46 15.68 -0.85
CA GLY A 137 10.55 16.61 -1.10
C GLY A 137 11.55 16.69 0.05
N THR A 138 11.06 16.79 1.29
CA THR A 138 11.90 16.81 2.50
C THR A 138 12.70 15.52 2.64
N ARG A 139 12.06 14.37 2.43
CA ARG A 139 12.71 13.06 2.50
C ARG A 139 13.74 12.86 1.40
N PHE A 140 13.45 13.32 0.19
CA PHE A 140 14.41 13.32 -0.92
C PHE A 140 15.67 14.13 -0.58
N GLN A 141 15.50 15.34 -0.05
CA GLN A 141 16.63 16.19 0.37
C GLN A 141 17.44 15.55 1.51
N ALA A 142 16.77 14.93 2.48
CA ALA A 142 17.42 14.33 3.64
C ALA A 142 18.20 13.05 3.30
N THR A 143 17.63 12.17 2.48
CA THR A 143 18.20 10.84 2.18
C THR A 143 19.26 10.86 1.07
N LYS A 144 19.25 11.88 0.19
CA LYS A 144 20.10 11.95 -1.00
C LYS A 144 20.02 10.70 -1.89
N ALA A 145 18.90 9.97 -1.81
CA ALA A 145 18.63 8.78 -2.61
C ALA A 145 17.80 9.14 -3.85
N HIS A 146 17.84 8.27 -4.86
CA HIS A 146 17.00 8.45 -6.05
C HIS A 146 15.51 8.41 -5.65
N PRO A 147 14.64 9.31 -6.18
CA PRO A 147 13.23 9.39 -5.82
C PRO A 147 12.49 8.05 -5.89
N ALA A 148 12.77 7.24 -6.92
CA ALA A 148 12.17 5.91 -7.08
C ALA A 148 12.54 4.95 -5.95
N THR A 149 13.78 5.00 -5.44
CA THR A 149 14.24 4.14 -4.33
C THR A 149 13.49 4.45 -3.03
N ILE A 150 13.23 5.74 -2.77
CA ILE A 150 12.47 6.19 -1.59
C ILE A 150 11.03 5.66 -1.68
N LEU A 151 10.38 5.85 -2.82
CA LEU A 151 9.00 5.42 -3.03
C LEU A 151 8.87 3.90 -3.06
N GLU A 152 9.84 3.20 -3.64
CA GLU A 152 9.86 1.73 -3.64
C GLU A 152 9.98 1.17 -2.22
N ALA A 153 10.80 1.79 -1.36
CA ALA A 153 10.90 1.41 0.04
C ALA A 153 9.56 1.63 0.79
N ASP A 154 8.89 2.76 0.55
CA ASP A 154 7.56 3.02 1.13
C ASP A 154 6.52 2.00 0.66
N ALA A 155 6.54 1.68 -0.64
CA ALA A 155 5.62 0.73 -1.22
C ALA A 155 5.91 -0.70 -0.73
N LYS A 156 7.18 -1.09 -0.54
CA LYS A 156 7.54 -2.37 0.08
C LYS A 156 6.95 -2.48 1.49
N LEU A 157 7.14 -1.47 2.33
CA LEU A 157 6.52 -1.44 3.66
C LEU A 157 4.98 -1.53 3.55
N ALA A 158 4.37 -0.84 2.59
CA ALA A 158 2.93 -0.86 2.39
C ALA A 158 2.41 -2.25 2.03
N MET A 159 3.07 -2.93 1.08
CA MET A 159 2.70 -4.27 0.65
C MET A 159 2.88 -5.30 1.76
N GLU A 160 3.99 -5.23 2.51
CA GLU A 160 4.25 -6.13 3.66
C GLU A 160 3.13 -6.03 4.70
N VAL A 161 2.82 -4.81 5.15
CA VAL A 161 1.81 -4.56 6.17
C VAL A 161 0.42 -4.93 5.66
N MET A 162 0.10 -4.63 4.40
CA MET A 162 -1.18 -4.99 3.79
C MET A 162 -1.40 -6.51 3.78
N TYR A 163 -0.41 -7.29 3.34
CA TYR A 163 -0.54 -8.75 3.34
C TYR A 163 -0.57 -9.34 4.74
N GLU A 164 0.12 -8.72 5.70
CA GLU A 164 0.02 -9.15 7.08
C GLU A 164 -1.37 -8.88 7.68
N TRP A 165 -1.96 -7.71 7.42
CA TRP A 165 -3.36 -7.44 7.76
C TRP A 165 -4.28 -8.47 7.12
N PHE A 166 -4.19 -8.64 5.80
CA PHE A 166 -5.00 -9.59 5.06
C PHE A 166 -4.91 -11.00 5.64
N ARG A 167 -3.70 -11.49 5.95
CA ARG A 167 -3.50 -12.81 6.55
C ARG A 167 -4.16 -12.96 7.92
N ARG A 168 -4.07 -11.92 8.75
CA ARG A 168 -4.54 -11.96 10.14
C ARG A 168 -6.05 -11.75 10.26
N THR A 169 -6.67 -11.10 9.29
CA THR A 169 -8.11 -10.84 9.25
C THR A 169 -8.84 -11.72 8.24
N LEU A 170 -8.12 -12.63 7.58
CA LEU A 170 -8.71 -13.58 6.66
C LEU A 170 -9.74 -14.44 7.39
N ARG A 171 -10.98 -14.38 6.93
CA ARG A 171 -12.02 -15.32 7.34
C ARG A 171 -12.01 -16.50 6.36
N SER A 172 -11.79 -17.71 6.87
CA SER A 172 -11.98 -18.92 6.06
C SER A 172 -13.47 -19.08 5.77
N ALA A 173 -13.80 -19.36 4.51
CA ALA A 173 -15.15 -19.74 4.09
C ALA A 173 -15.61 -21.05 4.73
#